data_AF-A0A9X0EG40-F1
#
_entry.id   AF-A0A9X0EG40-F1
#
_cell.length_a   1.000
_cell.length_b   1.000
_cell.length_c   1.000
_cell.angle_alpha   90.00
_cell.angle_beta   90.00
_cell.angle_gamma   90.00
#
_symmetry.space_group_name_H-M   'P 1'
#
loop_
_entity.id
_entity.type
_entity.pdbx_description
1 polymer ?
#
loop_
_entity_poly.entity_id
_entity_poly.type
_entity_poly.pdbx_seq_one_letter_code
_entity_poly.pdbx_strand_id
1 'polypeptide(L)'
;MNQIASNVRALLIALTLVSTLSGCALDYEVHPDPDGEHVTVTIKVSEGLVPPPMAVGYRSTICQNVYEGPDVFGNIRLQTVAFKRRGEGNAYDANFAVDGGGLCRWRAAYVSFGVHVQSPERIGEGAVVGTGGDVLVLFQPHNPDSLPKWLKNVAGKDLDIKNDYYPWLRDVLKRDYVKKVNLVGEVVPYPTYFAPQARNINFEAVLHANDVVTSKERQFKETGVHPAFIYPDGTSDSDDSDAPNFRKLEAIRLKAEANP
;
A
#
# COMPACT_ATOMS: atom_id res chain seq x y z
N MET A 1 -36.32 -10.57 -59.67
CA MET A 1 -36.26 -11.40 -58.44
C MET A 1 -34.82 -11.78 -58.03
N ASN A 2 -33.87 -11.98 -58.95
CA ASN A 2 -32.51 -12.44 -58.59
C ASN A 2 -31.60 -11.38 -57.92
N GLN A 3 -31.79 -10.09 -58.20
CA GLN A 3 -30.92 -9.03 -57.68
C GLN A 3 -31.17 -8.71 -56.20
N ILE A 4 -32.44 -8.75 -55.78
CA ILE A 4 -32.86 -8.52 -54.38
C ILE A 4 -32.34 -9.65 -53.47
N ALA A 5 -32.44 -10.90 -53.93
CA ALA A 5 -31.92 -12.05 -53.19
C ALA A 5 -30.38 -12.02 -53.05
N SER A 6 -29.66 -11.47 -54.03
CA SER A 6 -28.20 -11.32 -53.98
C SER A 6 -27.75 -10.24 -52.99
N ASN A 7 -28.46 -9.12 -52.94
CA ASN A 7 -28.13 -8.02 -52.01
C ASN A 7 -28.43 -8.39 -50.56
N VAL A 8 -29.50 -9.16 -50.32
CA VAL A 8 -29.83 -9.68 -48.98
C VAL A 8 -28.80 -10.68 -48.49
N ARG A 9 -28.28 -11.56 -49.37
CA ARG A 9 -27.19 -12.49 -49.03
C ARG A 9 -25.88 -11.75 -48.71
N ALA A 10 -25.52 -10.72 -49.48
CA ALA A 10 -24.33 -9.92 -49.21
C ALA A 10 -24.43 -9.18 -47.87
N LEU A 11 -25.61 -8.64 -47.54
CA LEU A 11 -25.87 -7.97 -46.27
C LEU A 11 -25.79 -8.93 -45.08
N LEU A 12 -26.36 -10.14 -45.21
CA LEU A 12 -26.29 -11.17 -44.17
C LEU A 12 -24.86 -11.65 -43.93
N ILE A 13 -24.06 -11.85 -44.99
CA ILE A 13 -22.65 -12.24 -44.88
C ILE A 13 -21.85 -11.12 -44.20
N ALA A 14 -22.08 -9.86 -44.56
CA ALA A 14 -21.43 -8.71 -43.92
C ALA A 14 -21.81 -8.59 -42.44
N LEU A 15 -23.08 -8.79 -42.08
CA LEU A 15 -23.53 -8.77 -40.69
C LEU A 15 -22.88 -9.90 -39.86
N THR A 16 -22.76 -11.10 -40.43
CA THR A 16 -22.09 -12.23 -39.76
C THR A 16 -20.59 -11.99 -39.58
N LEU A 17 -19.91 -11.37 -40.55
CA LEU A 17 -18.48 -11.05 -40.45
C LEU A 17 -18.21 -9.98 -39.37
N VAL A 18 -19.08 -8.98 -39.25
CA VAL A 18 -18.96 -7.92 -38.23
C VAL A 18 -19.22 -8.48 -36.83
N SER A 19 -20.17 -9.42 -36.67
CA SER A 19 -20.43 -10.06 -35.37
C SER A 19 -19.31 -10.98 -34.89
N THR A 20 -18.47 -11.53 -35.79
CA THR A 20 -17.30 -12.34 -35.41
C THR A 20 -16.07 -11.51 -35.02
N LEU A 21 -16.04 -10.22 -35.35
CA LEU A 21 -14.96 -9.30 -34.98
C LEU A 21 -15.18 -8.65 -33.60
N SER A 22 -16.42 -8.59 -33.13
CA SER A 22 -16.74 -8.24 -31.76
C SER A 22 -16.77 -9.51 -30.89
N GLY A 23 -15.61 -10.10 -30.64
CA GLY A 23 -15.48 -10.99 -29.50
C GLY A 23 -15.90 -10.20 -28.27
N CYS A 24 -17.02 -10.58 -27.62
CA CYS A 24 -17.41 -9.99 -26.34
C CYS A 24 -16.35 -10.38 -25.32
N ALA A 25 -15.31 -9.55 -25.18
CA ALA A 25 -14.45 -9.61 -24.01
C ALA A 25 -15.35 -9.32 -22.81
N LEU A 26 -15.38 -10.26 -21.86
CA LEU A 26 -16.03 -10.03 -20.58
C LEU A 26 -15.34 -8.82 -19.93
N ASP A 27 -16.15 -7.83 -19.54
CA ASP A 27 -15.65 -6.66 -18.86
C ASP A 27 -15.35 -7.01 -17.40
N TYR A 28 -14.06 -7.18 -17.09
CA TYR A 28 -13.57 -7.47 -15.76
C TYR A 28 -13.28 -6.19 -14.95
N GLU A 29 -13.69 -5.02 -15.43
CA GLU A 29 -13.39 -3.76 -14.79
C GLU A 29 -14.15 -3.53 -13.47
N VAL A 30 -13.63 -2.61 -12.64
CA VAL A 30 -14.33 -2.11 -11.45
C VAL A 30 -15.23 -0.97 -11.92
N HIS A 31 -16.54 -1.11 -11.72
CA HIS A 31 -17.57 -0.14 -12.08
C HIS A 31 -18.38 0.21 -10.82
N PRO A 32 -17.81 1.01 -9.92
CA PRO A 32 -18.49 1.37 -8.69
C PRO A 32 -19.67 2.31 -8.98
N ASP A 33 -20.74 2.18 -8.20
CA ASP A 33 -21.81 3.17 -8.18
C ASP A 33 -21.27 4.48 -7.57
N PRO A 34 -21.29 5.62 -8.28
CA PRO A 34 -20.84 6.90 -7.74
C PRO A 34 -21.52 7.28 -6.42
N ASP A 35 -22.81 6.94 -6.28
CA ASP A 35 -23.63 7.23 -5.09
C ASP A 35 -23.60 6.08 -4.05
N GLY A 36 -22.80 5.05 -4.31
CA GLY A 36 -22.63 3.90 -3.44
C GLY A 36 -21.95 4.23 -2.11
N GLU A 37 -21.77 3.22 -1.26
CA GLU A 37 -21.04 3.39 0.00
C GLU A 37 -19.52 3.49 -0.25
N HIS A 38 -18.85 4.44 0.38
CA HIS A 38 -17.40 4.65 0.26
C HIS A 38 -16.68 4.47 1.60
N VAL A 39 -15.40 4.11 1.53
CA VAL A 39 -14.45 4.29 2.60
C VAL A 39 -13.68 5.58 2.34
N THR A 40 -13.58 6.42 3.37
CA THR A 40 -12.76 7.63 3.41
C THR A 40 -11.49 7.34 4.19
N VAL A 41 -10.34 7.62 3.57
CA VAL A 41 -9.03 7.57 4.23
C VAL A 41 -8.50 8.99 4.35
N THR A 42 -8.30 9.43 5.59
CA THR A 42 -7.67 10.70 5.92
C THR A 42 -6.28 10.43 6.49
N ILE A 43 -5.24 10.99 5.87
CA ILE A 43 -3.86 10.90 6.34
C ILE A 43 -3.38 12.27 6.78
N LYS A 44 -2.98 12.39 8.04
CA LYS A 44 -2.23 13.54 8.57
C LYS A 44 -0.76 13.16 8.65
N VAL A 45 0.10 13.94 7.99
CA VAL A 45 1.55 13.66 7.93
C VAL A 45 2.35 14.73 8.64
N SER A 46 3.41 14.34 9.33
CA SER A 46 4.43 15.28 9.81
C SER A 46 5.26 15.86 8.66
N GLU A 47 5.95 16.97 8.92
CA GLU A 47 6.89 17.53 7.95
C GLU A 47 7.93 16.49 7.51
N GLY A 48 8.27 16.49 6.22
CA GLY A 48 9.21 15.52 5.63
C GLY A 48 8.59 14.20 5.20
N LEU A 49 7.29 13.97 5.43
CA LEU A 49 6.54 12.82 4.91
C LEU A 49 5.54 13.22 3.82
N VAL A 50 5.30 12.30 2.89
CA VAL A 50 4.28 12.44 1.85
C VAL A 50 3.56 11.10 1.63
N PRO A 51 2.22 11.06 1.48
CA PRO A 51 1.53 9.83 1.16
C PRO A 51 1.66 9.51 -0.34
N PRO A 52 2.16 8.30 -0.72
CA PRO A 52 1.99 7.81 -2.08
C PRO A 52 0.51 7.47 -2.35
N PRO A 53 0.10 7.24 -3.61
CA PRO A 53 -1.20 6.69 -3.91
C PRO A 53 -1.46 5.38 -3.15
N MET A 54 -2.67 5.20 -2.64
CA MET A 54 -3.07 3.94 -2.00
C MET A 54 -3.44 2.89 -3.04
N ALA A 55 -3.30 1.63 -2.66
CA ALA A 55 -3.68 0.47 -3.46
C ALA A 55 -4.90 -0.21 -2.83
N VAL A 56 -6.01 -0.24 -3.54
CA VAL A 56 -7.27 -0.88 -3.13
C VAL A 56 -7.39 -2.21 -3.87
N GLY A 57 -7.46 -3.31 -3.14
CA GLY A 57 -7.71 -4.63 -3.70
C GLY A 57 -9.18 -4.97 -3.64
N TYR A 58 -9.82 -5.11 -4.80
CA TYR A 58 -11.17 -5.64 -4.91
C TYR A 58 -11.15 -7.14 -5.17
N ARG A 59 -11.94 -7.91 -4.42
CA ARG A 59 -12.08 -9.36 -4.61
C ARG A 59 -13.41 -9.69 -5.26
N SER A 60 -13.39 -10.67 -6.16
CA SER A 60 -14.59 -11.27 -6.72
C SER A 60 -14.69 -12.74 -6.31
N THR A 61 -15.91 -13.19 -6.03
CA THR A 61 -16.22 -14.62 -5.90
C THR A 61 -16.67 -15.24 -7.23
N ILE A 62 -16.94 -14.42 -8.24
CA ILE A 62 -17.40 -14.82 -9.59
C ILE A 62 -16.20 -14.97 -10.52
N CYS A 63 -15.38 -13.94 -10.59
CA CYS A 63 -14.21 -13.87 -11.45
C CYS A 63 -12.99 -14.36 -10.65
N GLN A 64 -12.75 -15.68 -10.65
CA GLN A 64 -11.74 -16.31 -9.79
C GLN A 64 -10.38 -16.56 -10.47
N ASN A 65 -10.33 -16.55 -11.81
CA ASN A 65 -9.14 -16.90 -12.59
C ASN A 65 -8.94 -15.93 -13.75
N VAL A 66 -9.06 -14.63 -13.47
CA VAL A 66 -8.77 -13.60 -14.47
C VAL A 66 -7.27 -13.30 -14.41
N TYR A 67 -6.64 -13.27 -15.58
CA TYR A 67 -5.23 -12.93 -15.74
C TYR A 67 -5.13 -11.86 -16.83
N GLU A 68 -5.21 -10.60 -16.40
CA GLU A 68 -5.14 -9.43 -17.27
C GLU A 68 -4.09 -8.47 -16.74
N GLY A 69 -2.91 -8.47 -17.38
CA GLY A 69 -1.84 -7.56 -17.03
C GLY A 69 -1.30 -7.73 -15.60
N PRO A 70 -0.54 -6.74 -15.10
CA PRO A 70 0.08 -6.79 -13.78
C PRO A 70 -0.88 -6.49 -12.62
N ASP A 71 -2.12 -6.06 -12.89
CA ASP A 71 -3.05 -5.55 -11.88
C ASP A 71 -4.18 -6.52 -11.52
N VAL A 72 -4.24 -7.68 -12.20
CA VAL A 72 -5.23 -8.72 -11.95
C VAL A 72 -4.53 -10.04 -11.61
N PHE A 73 -4.73 -10.51 -10.38
CA PHE A 73 -4.16 -11.77 -9.89
C PHE A 73 -5.28 -12.69 -9.41
N GLY A 74 -5.70 -13.60 -10.27
CA GLY A 74 -6.71 -14.61 -9.96
C GLY A 74 -8.07 -13.99 -9.70
N ASN A 75 -8.39 -13.76 -8.42
CA ASN A 75 -9.67 -13.21 -7.96
C ASN A 75 -9.57 -11.81 -7.34
N ILE A 76 -8.41 -11.16 -7.46
CA ILE A 76 -8.16 -9.79 -6.99
C ILE A 76 -7.90 -8.88 -8.17
N ARG A 77 -8.50 -7.68 -8.10
CA ARG A 77 -8.27 -6.56 -8.99
C ARG A 77 -7.77 -5.36 -8.21
N LEU A 78 -6.61 -4.82 -8.61
CA LEU A 78 -5.99 -3.68 -7.94
C LEU A 78 -6.49 -2.36 -8.56
N GLN A 79 -6.76 -1.37 -7.71
CA GLN A 79 -7.00 0.00 -8.12
C GLN A 79 -6.09 0.93 -7.33
N THR A 80 -5.34 1.79 -8.04
CA THR A 80 -4.55 2.85 -7.42
C THR A 80 -5.37 4.11 -7.27
N VAL A 81 -5.39 4.69 -6.08
CA VAL A 81 -6.15 5.92 -5.77
C VAL A 81 -5.21 6.97 -5.18
N ALA A 82 -5.15 8.13 -5.83
CA ALA A 82 -4.31 9.23 -5.37
C ALA A 82 -4.96 10.01 -4.23
N PHE A 83 -4.15 10.41 -3.25
CA PHE A 83 -4.56 11.33 -2.20
C PHE A 83 -4.64 12.77 -2.70
N LYS A 84 -5.61 13.52 -2.20
CA LYS A 84 -5.76 14.96 -2.43
C LYS A 84 -5.46 15.72 -1.14
N ARG A 85 -4.58 16.70 -1.20
CA ARG A 85 -4.23 17.54 -0.04
C ARG A 85 -5.43 18.41 0.36
N ARG A 86 -5.74 18.46 1.65
CA ARG A 86 -6.79 19.31 2.22
C ARG A 86 -6.28 20.73 2.41
N GLY A 87 -6.46 21.57 1.39
CA GLY A 87 -6.04 22.96 1.41
C GLY A 87 -4.54 23.12 1.69
N GLU A 88 -4.19 24.08 2.56
CA GLU A 88 -2.81 24.36 2.94
C GLU A 88 -2.29 23.48 4.10
N GLY A 89 -3.15 22.69 4.74
CA GLY A 89 -2.79 21.85 5.89
C GLY A 89 -2.01 20.59 5.53
N ASN A 90 -1.60 19.82 6.55
CA ASN A 90 -0.84 18.58 6.41
C ASN A 90 -1.72 17.31 6.34
N ALA A 91 -3.00 17.48 5.99
CA ALA A 91 -3.96 16.40 5.84
C ALA A 91 -4.25 16.11 4.37
N TYR A 92 -4.52 14.84 4.07
CA TYR A 92 -4.75 14.32 2.74
C TYR A 92 -5.94 13.36 2.77
N ASP A 93 -6.85 13.49 1.81
CA ASP A 93 -8.06 12.67 1.74
C ASP A 93 -8.05 11.84 0.44
N ALA A 94 -8.51 10.59 0.55
CA ALA A 94 -8.84 9.76 -0.60
C ALA A 94 -10.02 8.84 -0.27
N ASN A 95 -10.85 8.56 -1.28
CA ASN A 95 -12.04 7.73 -1.11
C ASN A 95 -12.02 6.60 -2.14
N PHE A 96 -12.60 5.46 -1.76
CA PHE A 96 -12.85 4.34 -2.67
C PHE A 96 -14.18 3.66 -2.32
N ALA A 97 -14.81 3.06 -3.32
CA ALA A 97 -16.09 2.40 -3.14
C ALA A 97 -15.95 1.08 -2.37
N VAL A 98 -16.91 0.78 -1.50
CA VAL A 98 -17.01 -0.52 -0.85
C VAL A 98 -17.43 -1.58 -1.86
N ASP A 99 -18.43 -1.25 -2.69
CA ASP A 99 -18.89 -2.06 -3.81
C ASP A 99 -18.24 -1.56 -5.11
N GLY A 100 -17.35 -2.37 -5.65
CA GLY A 100 -16.67 -2.12 -6.91
C GLY A 100 -17.51 -2.48 -8.13
N GLY A 101 -18.68 -3.11 -7.94
CA GLY A 101 -19.64 -3.37 -9.00
C GLY A 101 -19.09 -4.20 -10.17
N GLY A 102 -19.58 -3.88 -11.36
CA GLY A 102 -19.25 -4.60 -12.60
C GLY A 102 -19.81 -6.02 -12.67
N LEU A 103 -19.52 -6.71 -13.77
CA LEU A 103 -19.99 -8.10 -14.01
C LEU A 103 -19.42 -9.10 -12.98
N CYS A 104 -18.23 -8.79 -12.45
CA CYS A 104 -17.58 -9.61 -11.44
C CYS A 104 -18.08 -9.34 -10.02
N ARG A 105 -18.95 -8.35 -9.80
CA ARG A 105 -19.40 -7.95 -8.44
C ARG A 105 -18.22 -7.76 -7.50
N TRP A 106 -17.27 -6.95 -7.93
CA TRP A 106 -16.05 -6.62 -7.19
C TRP A 106 -16.42 -6.02 -5.84
N ARG A 107 -15.74 -6.42 -4.77
CA ARG A 107 -15.93 -5.84 -3.44
C ARG A 107 -14.59 -5.54 -2.79
N ALA A 108 -14.46 -4.40 -2.14
CA ALA A 108 -13.22 -4.03 -1.46
C ALA A 108 -12.85 -5.12 -0.43
N ALA A 109 -11.67 -5.72 -0.60
CA ALA A 109 -11.15 -6.76 0.27
C ALA A 109 -10.05 -6.22 1.18
N TYR A 110 -9.22 -5.31 0.66
CA TYR A 110 -8.21 -4.61 1.46
C TYR A 110 -7.87 -3.23 0.85
N VAL A 111 -7.24 -2.39 1.65
CA VAL A 111 -6.52 -1.20 1.21
C VAL A 111 -5.13 -1.17 1.83
N SER A 112 -4.12 -0.89 1.02
CA SER A 112 -2.75 -0.60 1.45
C SER A 112 -2.46 0.87 1.19
N PHE A 113 -2.02 1.59 2.22
CA PHE A 113 -1.68 3.02 2.15
C PHE A 113 -0.54 3.31 3.12
N GLY A 114 0.02 4.51 3.10
CA GLY A 114 1.13 4.81 3.99
C GLY A 114 1.76 6.16 3.72
N VAL A 115 3.04 6.26 4.06
CA VAL A 115 3.87 7.45 3.89
C VAL A 115 5.27 7.08 3.42
N HIS A 116 5.89 7.98 2.65
CA HIS A 116 7.30 7.94 2.28
C HIS A 116 8.00 9.22 2.75
N VAL A 117 9.32 9.15 2.90
CA VAL A 117 10.14 10.35 3.07
C VAL A 117 10.11 11.18 1.80
N GLN A 118 9.78 12.46 1.93
CA GLN A 118 9.66 13.38 0.80
C GLN A 118 11.01 13.73 0.16
N SER A 119 12.04 13.90 0.99
CA SER A 119 13.39 14.30 0.57
C SER A 119 14.45 13.42 1.24
N PRO A 120 14.59 12.15 0.82
CA PRO A 120 15.54 11.20 1.42
C PRO A 120 16.99 11.69 1.38
N GLU A 121 17.35 12.49 0.39
CA GLU A 121 18.67 13.11 0.23
C GLU A 121 19.04 14.08 1.36
N ARG A 122 18.05 14.65 2.06
CA ARG A 122 18.29 15.48 3.26
C ARG A 122 18.71 14.65 4.48
N ILE A 123 18.39 13.36 4.49
CA ILE A 123 18.75 12.42 5.55
C ILE A 123 20.08 11.72 5.23
N GLY A 124 20.32 11.39 3.96
CA GLY A 124 21.59 10.87 3.51
C GLY A 124 21.88 11.27 2.06
N GLU A 125 23.06 11.83 1.81
CA GLU A 125 23.46 12.25 0.47
C GLU A 125 23.34 11.10 -0.54
N GLY A 126 22.63 11.36 -1.65
CA GLY A 126 22.36 10.39 -2.70
C GLY A 126 21.36 9.29 -2.33
N ALA A 127 20.70 9.40 -1.17
CA ALA A 127 19.72 8.42 -0.75
C ALA A 127 18.41 8.55 -1.52
N VAL A 128 17.78 7.40 -1.76
CA VAL A 128 16.46 7.30 -2.39
C VAL A 128 15.42 6.78 -1.39
N VAL A 129 14.15 6.88 -1.76
CA VAL A 129 13.04 6.39 -0.94
C VAL A 129 13.14 4.87 -0.74
N GLY A 130 12.98 4.45 0.52
CA GLY A 130 12.92 3.06 0.96
C GLY A 130 11.50 2.59 1.26
N THR A 131 11.36 1.62 2.17
CA THR A 131 10.09 0.97 2.56
C THR A 131 9.78 1.19 4.05
N GLY A 132 8.60 0.74 4.50
CA GLY A 132 8.29 0.59 5.94
C GLY A 132 7.29 1.61 6.51
N GLY A 133 6.78 2.52 5.68
CA GLY A 133 5.74 3.47 6.05
C GLY A 133 4.30 3.01 5.75
N ASP A 134 4.13 1.75 5.37
CA ASP A 134 2.86 1.20 4.91
C ASP A 134 1.94 0.79 6.07
N VAL A 135 0.66 0.65 5.78
CA VAL A 135 -0.42 0.18 6.63
C VAL A 135 -1.36 -0.64 5.77
N LEU A 136 -1.78 -1.80 6.26
CA LEU A 136 -2.73 -2.67 5.58
C LEU A 136 -4.04 -2.76 6.38
N VAL A 137 -5.17 -2.48 5.73
CA VAL A 137 -6.50 -2.67 6.31
C VAL A 137 -7.26 -3.70 5.49
N LEU A 138 -7.68 -4.78 6.15
CA LEU A 138 -8.46 -5.87 5.59
C LEU A 138 -9.94 -5.65 5.91
N PHE A 139 -10.78 -5.65 4.88
CA PHE A 139 -12.25 -5.63 5.00
C PHE A 139 -12.85 -7.02 4.92
N GLN A 140 -12.17 -7.93 4.24
CA GLN A 140 -12.57 -9.31 4.09
C GLN A 140 -11.40 -10.23 4.46
N PRO A 141 -11.64 -11.28 5.26
CA PRO A 141 -10.59 -12.24 5.55
C PRO A 141 -10.30 -13.09 4.31
N HIS A 142 -9.05 -13.52 4.14
CA HIS A 142 -8.74 -14.54 3.15
C HIS A 142 -9.42 -15.87 3.53
N ASN A 143 -9.33 -16.23 4.81
CA ASN A 143 -10.03 -17.34 5.45
C ASN A 143 -10.71 -16.84 6.75
N PRO A 144 -12.05 -16.79 6.82
CA PRO A 144 -12.77 -16.31 8.01
C PRO A 144 -12.57 -17.20 9.24
N ASP A 145 -12.27 -18.49 9.05
CA ASP A 145 -12.12 -19.46 10.15
C ASP A 145 -10.72 -19.43 10.78
N SER A 146 -9.78 -18.67 10.22
CA SER A 146 -8.39 -18.62 10.68
C SER A 146 -7.80 -17.22 10.46
N LEU A 147 -8.23 -16.28 11.28
CA LEU A 147 -7.55 -14.99 11.39
C LEU A 147 -6.26 -15.15 12.19
N PRO A 148 -5.10 -14.68 11.69
CA PRO A 148 -3.86 -14.71 12.45
C PRO A 148 -3.97 -13.94 13.76
N LYS A 149 -3.37 -14.45 14.84
CA LYS A 149 -3.43 -13.82 16.18
C LYS A 149 -2.80 -12.43 16.26
N TRP A 150 -1.87 -12.11 15.35
CA TRP A 150 -1.21 -10.80 15.29
C TRP A 150 -2.06 -9.72 14.61
N LEU A 151 -3.17 -10.10 13.97
CA LEU A 151 -4.08 -9.19 13.30
C LEU A 151 -4.90 -8.39 14.32
N LYS A 152 -4.85 -7.06 14.23
CA LYS A 152 -5.62 -6.18 15.12
C LYS A 152 -7.08 -6.12 14.64
N ASN A 153 -7.99 -6.78 15.34
CA ASN A 153 -9.43 -6.74 15.05
C ASN A 153 -10.03 -5.41 15.54
N VAL A 154 -10.72 -4.72 14.65
CA VAL A 154 -11.35 -3.41 14.91
C VAL A 154 -12.85 -3.53 14.65
N ALA A 155 -13.65 -3.12 15.63
CA ALA A 155 -15.10 -3.04 15.51
C ALA A 155 -15.54 -1.60 15.24
N GLY A 156 -16.66 -1.43 14.54
CA GLY A 156 -17.22 -0.12 14.23
C GLY A 156 -16.75 0.46 12.90
N LYS A 157 -17.23 1.67 12.62
CA LYS A 157 -17.03 2.36 11.34
C LYS A 157 -15.76 3.23 11.31
N ASP A 158 -15.20 3.52 12.46
CA ASP A 158 -14.07 4.44 12.59
C ASP A 158 -12.81 3.67 13.02
N LEU A 159 -11.72 3.90 12.31
CA LEU A 159 -10.41 3.33 12.59
C LEU A 159 -9.38 4.45 12.69
N ASP A 160 -8.93 4.73 13.91
CA ASP A 160 -7.86 5.68 14.18
C ASP A 160 -6.53 4.95 14.35
N ILE A 161 -5.52 5.40 13.60
CA ILE A 161 -4.18 4.84 13.57
C ILE A 161 -3.20 5.98 13.79
N LYS A 162 -2.27 5.79 14.72
CA LYS A 162 -1.15 6.70 14.91
C LYS A 162 0.13 5.89 14.96
N ASN A 163 1.07 6.24 14.08
CA ASN A 163 2.37 5.60 14.02
C ASN A 163 3.49 6.63 14.09
N ASP A 164 4.44 6.36 14.96
CA ASP A 164 5.74 7.01 14.99
C ASP A 164 6.70 6.30 14.04
N TYR A 165 7.48 7.07 13.30
CA TYR A 165 8.45 6.59 12.34
C TYR A 165 9.82 7.22 12.57
N TYR A 166 10.84 6.37 12.50
CA TYR A 166 12.24 6.77 12.58
C TYR A 166 12.92 6.50 11.23
N PRO A 167 13.70 7.45 10.68
CA PRO A 167 14.44 7.19 9.45
C PRO A 167 15.52 6.14 9.65
N TRP A 168 15.56 5.17 8.75
CA TRP A 168 16.62 4.19 8.67
C TRP A 168 17.40 4.36 7.38
N LEU A 169 18.57 4.99 7.48
CA LEU A 169 19.50 5.12 6.38
C LEU A 169 20.32 3.84 6.25
N ARG A 170 20.07 3.08 5.19
CA ARG A 170 20.80 1.85 4.89
C ARG A 170 21.49 1.91 3.56
N ASP A 171 22.66 1.30 3.52
CA ASP A 171 23.31 0.93 2.28
C ASP A 171 22.63 -0.31 1.71
N VAL A 172 22.41 -0.32 0.40
CA VAL A 172 21.95 -1.49 -0.34
C VAL A 172 22.99 -1.80 -1.41
N LEU A 173 23.68 -2.93 -1.24
CA LEU A 173 24.60 -3.47 -2.24
C LEU A 173 23.79 -4.07 -3.40
N LYS A 174 23.62 -3.29 -4.47
CA LYS A 174 23.22 -3.80 -5.80
C LYS A 174 24.43 -3.72 -6.76
N ARG A 175 24.18 -3.93 -8.06
CA ARG A 175 25.18 -3.69 -9.12
C ARG A 175 25.81 -2.29 -9.01
N ASP A 176 25.02 -1.33 -8.51
CA ASP A 176 25.46 -0.01 -8.04
C ASP A 176 25.16 0.12 -6.53
N TYR A 177 26.01 0.80 -5.77
CA TYR A 177 25.78 1.10 -4.36
C TYR A 177 24.69 2.17 -4.23
N VAL A 178 23.53 1.80 -3.66
CA VAL A 178 22.39 2.71 -3.50
C VAL A 178 22.08 2.86 -2.02
N LYS A 179 22.04 4.11 -1.54
CA LYS A 179 21.54 4.43 -0.20
C LYS A 179 20.02 4.52 -0.23
N LYS A 180 19.36 3.97 0.79
CA LYS A 180 17.92 4.07 0.96
C LYS A 180 17.57 4.61 2.32
N VAL A 181 16.51 5.41 2.38
CA VAL A 181 15.86 5.79 3.64
C VAL A 181 14.57 4.98 3.80
N ASN A 182 14.63 3.94 4.61
CA ASN A 182 13.46 3.23 5.09
C ASN A 182 12.82 3.99 6.26
N LEU A 183 11.59 3.66 6.60
CA LEU A 183 10.93 4.08 7.83
C LEU A 183 10.81 2.89 8.78
N VAL A 184 11.20 3.08 10.03
CA VAL A 184 11.06 2.10 11.11
C VAL A 184 9.82 2.46 11.91
N GLY A 185 8.79 1.63 11.83
CA GLY A 185 7.61 1.70 12.68
C GLY A 185 7.60 0.59 13.75
N GLU A 186 6.60 0.63 14.63
CA GLU A 186 6.46 -0.32 15.74
C GLU A 186 6.29 -1.78 15.28
N VAL A 187 5.57 -1.98 14.17
CA VAL A 187 5.22 -3.31 13.64
C VAL A 187 5.92 -3.52 12.31
N VAL A 188 6.65 -4.63 12.20
CA VAL A 188 7.39 -5.04 11.00
C VAL A 188 6.63 -6.17 10.29
N PRO A 189 6.45 -6.14 8.95
CA PRO A 189 6.89 -5.07 8.03
C PRO A 189 6.01 -3.82 8.08
N TYR A 190 4.76 -3.95 8.50
CA TYR A 190 3.80 -2.87 8.70
C TYR A 190 2.62 -3.35 9.56
N PRO A 191 1.91 -2.44 10.26
CA PRO A 191 0.71 -2.80 10.99
C PRO A 191 -0.41 -3.24 10.03
N THR A 192 -1.13 -4.28 10.43
CA THR A 192 -2.31 -4.77 9.70
C THR A 192 -3.53 -4.82 10.62
N TYR A 193 -4.64 -4.30 10.12
CA TYR A 193 -5.91 -4.26 10.83
C TYR A 193 -6.97 -5.07 10.07
N PHE A 194 -7.82 -5.78 10.81
CA PHE A 194 -9.05 -6.33 10.27
C PHE A 194 -10.22 -5.47 10.74
N ALA A 195 -10.80 -4.73 9.79
CA ALA A 195 -11.82 -3.72 10.07
C ALA A 195 -12.96 -3.80 9.04
N PRO A 196 -13.77 -4.88 9.05
CA PRO A 196 -14.79 -5.14 8.03
C PRO A 196 -15.87 -4.05 7.93
N GLN A 197 -16.10 -3.31 9.01
CA GLN A 197 -17.10 -2.25 9.10
C GLN A 197 -16.52 -0.85 8.90
N ALA A 198 -15.19 -0.70 8.83
CA ALA A 198 -14.57 0.61 8.73
C ALA A 198 -15.03 1.34 7.46
N ARG A 199 -15.36 2.61 7.63
CA ARG A 199 -15.74 3.58 6.60
C ARG A 199 -14.95 4.87 6.72
N ASN A 200 -14.45 5.18 7.91
CA ASN A 200 -13.55 6.29 8.14
C ASN A 200 -12.25 5.73 8.71
N ILE A 201 -11.15 5.93 8.00
CA ILE A 201 -9.81 5.55 8.42
C ILE A 201 -9.02 6.83 8.60
N ASN A 202 -8.67 7.15 9.83
CA ASN A 202 -7.83 8.30 10.16
C ASN A 202 -6.43 7.81 10.52
N PHE A 203 -5.42 8.27 9.78
CA PHE A 203 -4.05 7.88 9.99
C PHE A 203 -3.18 9.11 10.28
N GLU A 204 -2.53 9.14 11.45
CA GLU A 204 -1.51 10.13 11.80
C GLU A 204 -0.11 9.49 11.73
N ALA A 205 0.71 9.99 10.82
CA ALA A 205 2.10 9.60 10.68
C ALA A 205 3.03 10.65 11.27
N VAL A 206 3.79 10.27 12.30
CA VAL A 206 4.74 11.14 13.01
C VAL A 206 6.16 10.78 12.62
N LEU A 207 6.92 11.75 12.08
CA LEU A 207 8.32 11.55 11.70
C LEU A 207 9.24 12.13 12.76
N HIS A 208 10.09 11.30 13.34
CA HIS A 208 11.18 11.70 14.22
C HIS A 208 12.46 11.89 13.41
N ALA A 209 12.50 12.97 12.62
CA ALA A 209 13.52 13.18 11.59
C ALA A 209 14.96 13.27 12.11
N ASN A 210 15.15 13.64 13.38
CA ASN A 210 16.45 13.77 14.01
C ASN A 210 17.00 12.45 14.57
N ASP A 211 16.14 11.45 14.73
CA ASP A 211 16.46 10.16 15.33
C ASP A 211 16.76 9.12 14.24
N VAL A 212 17.79 9.39 13.45
CA VAL A 212 18.21 8.55 12.31
C VAL A 212 19.03 7.36 12.79
N VAL A 213 18.58 6.15 12.47
CA VAL A 213 19.40 4.93 12.60
C VAL A 213 20.12 4.65 11.28
N THR A 214 21.37 4.24 11.37
CA THR A 214 22.15 3.84 10.20
C THR A 214 22.52 2.37 10.26
N SER A 215 22.62 1.73 9.08
CA SER A 215 23.20 0.40 8.98
C SER A 215 24.09 0.29 7.75
N LYS A 216 25.24 -0.35 7.93
CA LYS A 216 26.12 -0.72 6.81
C LYS A 216 25.91 -2.21 6.50
N GLU A 217 25.48 -2.53 5.29
CA GLU A 217 25.53 -3.93 4.84
C GLU A 217 27.00 -4.37 4.74
N ARG A 218 27.35 -5.50 5.35
CA ARG A 218 28.67 -6.11 5.12
C ARG A 218 28.76 -6.60 3.68
N GLN A 219 29.96 -6.50 3.08
CA GLN A 219 30.18 -6.63 1.64
C GLN A 219 29.78 -7.98 1.00
N PHE A 220 29.42 -9.02 1.74
CA PHE A 220 29.00 -10.30 1.17
C PHE A 220 27.90 -10.96 2.01
N LYS A 221 26.85 -11.43 1.31
CA LYS A 221 25.72 -12.20 1.87
C LYS A 221 26.17 -13.61 2.22
N GLU A 222 26.86 -13.79 3.33
CA GLU A 222 26.85 -15.08 4.01
C GLU A 222 25.52 -15.22 4.76
N THR A 223 24.85 -16.36 4.59
CA THR A 223 23.59 -16.65 5.28
C THR A 223 23.80 -16.58 6.80
N GLY A 224 23.01 -15.75 7.48
CA GLY A 224 23.11 -15.55 8.94
C GLY A 224 23.97 -14.37 9.38
N VAL A 225 24.48 -13.55 8.45
CA VAL A 225 25.12 -12.26 8.77
C VAL A 225 24.08 -11.15 8.67
N HIS A 226 23.76 -10.55 9.81
CA HIS A 226 22.85 -9.41 9.88
C HIS A 226 23.64 -8.08 9.87
N PRO A 227 22.99 -6.95 9.54
CA PRO A 227 23.63 -5.65 9.59
C PRO A 227 23.82 -5.15 11.03
N ALA A 228 24.92 -4.43 11.26
CA ALA A 228 25.12 -3.66 12.47
C ALA A 228 24.33 -2.36 12.39
N PHE A 229 23.52 -2.08 13.41
CA PHE A 229 22.76 -0.83 13.54
C PHE A 229 23.48 0.15 14.47
N ILE A 230 23.61 1.40 14.03
CA ILE A 230 24.15 2.51 14.83
C ILE A 230 23.00 3.47 15.08
N TYR A 231 22.65 3.63 16.35
CA TYR A 231 21.53 4.43 16.83
C TYR A 231 21.91 5.91 17.05
N PRO A 232 20.93 6.82 17.16
CA PRO A 232 21.18 8.26 17.30
C PRO A 232 22.04 8.64 18.53
N ASP A 233 22.00 7.85 19.59
CA ASP A 233 22.79 8.04 20.80
C ASP A 233 24.22 7.47 20.71
N GLY A 234 24.60 6.94 19.54
CA GLY A 234 25.90 6.31 19.28
C GLY A 234 26.00 4.86 19.74
N THR A 235 24.96 4.29 20.35
CA THR A 235 24.95 2.86 20.71
C THR A 235 24.78 1.99 19.46
N SER A 236 25.15 0.72 19.56
CA SER A 236 24.96 -0.27 18.50
C SER A 236 24.32 -1.54 19.04
N ASP A 237 23.56 -2.24 18.21
CA ASP A 237 23.07 -3.61 18.49
C ASP A 237 23.90 -4.65 17.73
N SER A 238 23.84 -5.90 18.20
CA SER A 238 24.45 -7.06 17.55
C SER A 238 23.85 -7.35 16.18
N ASP A 239 24.64 -8.04 15.35
CA ASP A 239 24.25 -8.58 14.04
C ASP A 239 23.27 -9.77 14.20
N ASP A 240 22.11 -9.62 14.87
CA ASP A 240 21.09 -10.68 15.00
C ASP A 240 19.68 -10.28 14.53
N SER A 241 19.51 -9.08 13.97
CA SER A 241 18.22 -8.58 13.46
C SER A 241 18.33 -8.04 12.03
N ASP A 242 17.28 -8.26 11.23
CA ASP A 242 17.18 -7.70 9.87
C ASP A 242 16.62 -6.26 9.84
N ALA A 243 16.17 -5.74 10.99
CA ALA A 243 15.62 -4.40 11.14
C ALA A 243 16.05 -3.71 12.45
N PRO A 244 16.14 -2.36 12.47
CA PRO A 244 16.39 -1.62 13.70
C PRO A 244 15.34 -1.86 14.78
N ASN A 245 15.73 -1.77 16.05
CA ASN A 245 14.84 -1.92 17.19
C ASN A 245 14.06 -0.63 17.44
N PHE A 246 12.78 -0.64 17.08
CA PHE A 246 11.86 0.49 17.29
C PHE A 246 11.79 0.96 18.75
N ARG A 247 11.68 0.03 19.72
CA ARG A 247 11.56 0.38 21.14
C ARG A 247 12.82 1.07 21.66
N LYS A 248 13.99 0.69 21.13
CA LYS A 248 15.25 1.33 21.47
C LYS A 248 15.30 2.77 20.94
N LEU A 249 14.89 2.99 19.68
CA LEU A 249 14.77 4.32 19.10
C LEU A 249 13.84 5.22 19.90
N GLU A 250 12.68 4.68 20.30
CA GLU A 250 11.72 5.40 21.13
C GLU A 250 12.29 5.77 22.50
N ALA A 251 12.98 4.83 23.16
CA ALA A 251 13.63 5.10 24.44
C ALA A 251 14.73 6.17 24.33
N ILE A 252 15.51 6.16 23.24
CA ILE A 252 16.55 7.16 22.96
C ILE A 252 15.93 8.54 22.79
N ARG A 253 14.92 8.68 21.92
CA ARG A 253 14.20 9.92 21.67
C ARG A 253 13.62 10.49 22.96
N LEU A 254 12.86 9.69 23.70
CA LEU A 254 12.21 10.13 24.95
C LEU A 254 13.23 10.60 26.00
N LYS A 255 14.41 9.96 26.07
CA LYS A 255 15.48 10.37 26.98
C LYS A 255 16.11 11.69 26.55
N ALA A 256 16.27 11.95 25.26
CA ALA A 256 16.77 13.21 24.73
C ALA A 256 15.79 14.36 24.98
N GLU A 257 14.49 14.14 24.74
CA GLU A 257 13.42 15.12 25.00
C GLU A 257 13.29 15.50 26.48
N ALA A 258 13.57 14.56 27.38
CA ALA A 258 13.54 14.80 28.83
C ALA A 258 14.74 15.62 29.35
N ASN A 259 15.82 15.75 28.57
CA ASN A 259 17.04 16.49 28.92
C ASN A 259 17.36 17.55 27.84
N PRO A 260 16.54 18.63 27.73
CA PRO A 260 16.66 19.64 26.69
C PRO A 260 17.92 20.52 26.79
#